data_AF-A0A348WGK4-F1
#
_entry.id   AF-A0A348WGK4-F1
#
_cell.length_a   1.000
_cell.length_b   1.000
_cell.length_c   1.000
_cell.angle_alpha   90.00
_cell.angle_beta   90.00
_cell.angle_gamma   90.00
#
_symmetry.space_group_name_H-M   'P 1'
#
loop_
_entity.id
_entity.type
_entity.pdbx_description
1 polymer ?
#
loop_
_entity_poly.entity_id
_entity_poly.type
_entity_poly.pdbx_seq_one_letter_code
_entity_poly.pdbx_strand_id
1 'polypeptide(L)' 'MKLQSQILTGSEDFAANRAAHEAALAEIREAADWAAAGGGVGARERHVGRGKMLPRRRVANLLDP' A
#
# COMPACT_ATOMS: atom_id res chain seq x y z
N MET A 1 20.43 -27.19 -0.85
CA MET A 1 20.34 -27.00 -2.32
C MET A 1 20.17 -25.51 -2.59
N LYS A 2 21.01 -24.91 -3.46
CA LYS A 2 20.97 -23.46 -3.75
C LYS A 2 20.26 -23.24 -5.08
N LEU A 3 19.27 -22.36 -5.10
CA LEU A 3 18.60 -21.95 -6.34
C LEU A 3 19.52 -20.98 -7.10
N GLN A 4 19.71 -21.23 -8.40
CA GLN A 4 20.40 -20.32 -9.30
C GLN A 4 19.37 -19.70 -10.25
N SER A 5 19.23 -18.38 -10.18
CA SER A 5 18.35 -17.65 -11.10
C SER A 5 18.99 -17.56 -12.48
N GLN A 6 18.21 -17.80 -13.52
CA GLN A 6 18.61 -17.61 -14.92
C GLN A 6 18.18 -16.24 -15.47
N ILE A 7 17.63 -15.36 -14.62
CA ILE A 7 17.16 -14.05 -15.03
C ILE A 7 18.34 -13.12 -15.40
N LEU A 8 18.18 -12.37 -16.49
CA LEU A 8 19.14 -11.36 -16.92
C LEU A 8 18.59 -9.98 -16.55
N THR A 9 19.03 -9.41 -15.43
CA THR A 9 18.48 -8.14 -14.91
C THR A 9 18.82 -6.92 -15.75
N GLY A 10 19.76 -7.03 -16.69
CA GLY A 10 20.14 -5.98 -17.63
C GLY A 10 19.49 -6.08 -19.00
N SER A 11 18.61 -7.08 -19.24
CA SER A 11 17.93 -7.22 -20.53
C SER A 11 16.79 -6.22 -20.67
N GLU A 12 16.45 -5.90 -21.93
CA GLU A 12 15.30 -5.06 -22.25
C GLU A 12 13.98 -5.70 -21.77
N ASP A 13 13.83 -7.02 -21.93
CA ASP A 13 12.66 -7.75 -21.42
C ASP A 13 12.51 -7.63 -19.90
N PHE A 14 13.62 -7.67 -19.15
CA PHE A 14 13.56 -7.47 -17.71
C PHE A 14 13.11 -6.05 -17.36
N ALA A 15 13.62 -5.04 -18.06
CA ALA A 15 13.21 -3.66 -17.87
C ALA A 15 11.72 -3.45 -18.19
N ALA A 16 11.23 -4.03 -19.29
CA ALA A 16 9.83 -3.96 -19.70
C ALA A 16 8.90 -4.64 -18.67
N ASN A 17 9.26 -5.84 -18.20
CA ASN A 17 8.51 -6.56 -17.17
C ASN A 17 8.47 -5.77 -15.85
N ARG A 18 9.59 -5.20 -15.44
CA ARG A 18 9.67 -4.36 -14.23
C ARG A 18 8.76 -3.15 -14.35
N ALA A 19 8.81 -2.43 -15.48
CA ALA A 19 7.96 -1.26 -15.71
C ALA A 19 6.46 -1.61 -15.67
N ALA A 20 6.06 -2.72 -16.31
CA ALA A 20 4.68 -3.18 -16.28
C ALA A 20 4.20 -3.52 -14.86
N HIS A 21 5.04 -4.19 -14.07
CA HIS A 21 4.74 -4.50 -12.68
C HIS A 21 4.66 -3.24 -11.81
N GLU A 22 5.56 -2.28 -11.99
CA GLU A 22 5.53 -1.00 -11.27
C GLU A 22 4.25 -0.22 -11.59
N ALA A 23 3.79 -0.22 -12.84
CA ALA A 23 2.51 0.39 -13.23
C ALA A 23 1.32 -0.29 -12.54
N ALA A 24 1.27 -1.63 -12.51
CA ALA A 24 0.21 -2.37 -11.82
C ALA A 24 0.22 -2.10 -10.30
N LEU A 25 1.41 -2.01 -9.68
CA LEU A 25 1.54 -1.67 -8.27
C LEU A 25 1.06 -0.24 -7.98
N ALA A 26 1.26 0.70 -8.90
CA ALA A 26 0.79 2.07 -8.74
C ALA A 26 -0.75 2.15 -8.69
N GLU A 27 -1.45 1.41 -9.56
CA GLU A 27 -2.92 1.32 -9.53
C GLU A 27 -3.43 0.75 -8.20
N ILE A 28 -2.81 -0.34 -7.74
CA ILE A 28 -3.17 -0.97 -6.46
C ILE A 28 -2.91 0.00 -5.29
N ARG A 29 -1.81 0.76 -5.34
CA ARG A 29 -1.46 1.76 -4.32
C ARG A 29 -2.52 2.84 -4.23
N GLU A 30 -2.98 3.37 -5.37
CA GLU A 30 -4.03 4.39 -5.41
C GLU A 30 -5.34 3.89 -4.80
N ALA A 31 -5.77 2.69 -5.18
CA ALA A 31 -6.96 2.06 -4.61
C ALA A 31 -6.82 1.84 -3.09
N ALA A 32 -5.65 1.40 -2.63
CA ALA A 32 -5.36 1.20 -1.21
C ALA A 32 -5.39 2.53 -0.44
N ASP A 33 -4.86 3.61 -1.01
CA ASP A 33 -4.84 4.94 -0.41
C ASP A 33 -6.27 5.52 -0.31
N TRP A 34 -7.09 5.32 -1.34
CA TRP A 34 -8.51 5.70 -1.31
C TRP A 34 -9.27 4.94 -0.22
N ALA A 35 -9.08 3.62 -0.12
CA ALA A 35 -9.66 2.82 0.95
C ALA A 35 -9.12 3.20 2.34
N ALA A 36 -7.86 3.63 2.44
CA ALA A 36 -7.26 4.09 3.69
C ALA A 36 -7.83 5.43 4.16
N ALA A 37 -8.26 6.30 3.24
CA ALA A 37 -8.93 7.56 3.55
C ALA A 37 -10.28 7.36 4.28
N GLY A 38 -10.89 6.18 4.16
CA GLY A 38 -12.16 5.84 4.80
C GLY A 38 -13.31 6.69 4.27
N GLY A 39 -14.21 7.15 5.13
CA GLY A 39 -15.36 7.98 4.73
C GLY A 39 -15.03 9.42 4.34
N GLY A 40 -13.77 9.72 4.00
CA GLY A 40 -13.30 11.08 3.71
C GLY A 40 -13.13 11.98 4.93
N VAL A 41 -12.70 13.22 4.69
CA VAL A 41 -12.31 14.19 5.72
C VAL A 41 -13.46 14.48 6.70
N GLY A 42 -14.67 14.75 6.20
CA GLY A 42 -15.80 15.09 7.06
C GLY A 42 -16.22 13.95 8.01
N ALA A 43 -16.18 12.69 7.55
CA ALA A 43 -16.46 11.56 8.44
C ALA A 43 -15.36 11.36 9.49
N ARG A 44 -14.11 11.56 9.09
CA ARG A 44 -12.94 11.49 9.95
C ARG A 44 -12.99 12.53 11.07
N GLU A 45 -13.29 13.78 10.73
CA GLU A 45 -13.45 14.88 11.69
C GLU A 45 -14.59 14.63 12.66
N ARG A 46 -15.77 14.17 12.19
CA ARG A 46 -16.88 13.81 13.08
C ARG A 46 -16.51 12.68 14.05
N HIS A 47 -15.74 11.69 13.59
CA HIS A 47 -15.30 10.57 14.45
C HIS A 47 -14.32 11.05 15.52
N VAL A 48 -13.32 11.85 15.14
CA VAL A 48 -12.32 12.42 16.07
C VAL A 48 -12.96 13.44 17.02
N GLY A 49 -13.86 14.29 16.54
CA GLY A 49 -14.59 15.26 17.36
C GLY A 49 -15.45 14.63 18.45
N ARG A 50 -15.79 13.34 18.33
CA ARG A 50 -16.43 12.54 19.40
C ARG A 50 -15.42 11.94 20.40
N GLY A 51 -14.17 12.37 20.37
CA GLY A 51 -13.08 11.86 21.21
C GLY A 51 -12.60 10.45 20.86
N LYS A 52 -12.95 9.93 19.67
CA LYS A 52 -12.63 8.55 19.28
C LYS A 52 -11.38 8.49 18.41
N MET A 53 -10.52 7.51 18.68
CA MET A 53 -9.41 7.15 17.79
C MET A 53 -9.92 6.49 16.50
N LEU A 54 -9.32 6.83 15.35
CA LEU A 54 -9.64 6.23 14.05
C LEU A 54 -9.32 4.73 14.03
N PRO A 55 -10.10 3.89 13.32
CA PRO A 55 -9.89 2.43 13.32
C PRO A 55 -8.47 2.00 13.00
N ARG A 56 -7.86 2.53 11.92
CA ARG A 56 -6.47 2.18 11.55
C ARG A 56 -5.43 2.65 12.57
N ARG A 57 -5.69 3.76 13.27
CA ARG A 57 -4.85 4.20 14.40
C ARG A 57 -4.96 3.26 15.60
N ARG A 58 -6.14 2.69 15.87
CA ARG A 58 -6.30 1.67 16.92
C ARG A 58 -5.46 0.43 16.63
N VAL A 59 -5.50 -0.05 15.39
CA VAL A 59 -4.68 -1.18 14.95
C VAL A 59 -3.19 -0.85 15.10
N ALA A 60 -2.75 0.30 14.59
CA ALA A 60 -1.35 0.71 14.70
C ALA A 60 -0.86 0.82 16.15
N ASN A 61 -1.70 1.26 17.07
CA ASN A 61 -1.37 1.34 18.50
C ASN A 61 -1.44 -0.02 19.23
N LEU A 62 -2.08 -1.02 18.63
CA LEU A 62 -2.19 -2.37 19.19
C LEU A 62 -1.01 -3.25 18.78
N LEU A 63 -0.44 -3.02 17.59
CA LEU A 63 0.70 -3.77 17.09
C LEU A 63 1.96 -3.41 17.90
N ASP A 64 2.82 -4.41 18.10
CA ASP A 64 4.12 -4.20 18.75
C ASP A 64 4.97 -3.20 17.95
N PRO A 65 5.77 -2.34 18.63
CA PRO A 65 6.59 -1.33 17.97
C PRO A 65 7.69 -1.89 17.06
#